data_AF-A0A182T3Z6-F1
#
_entry.id   AF-A0A182T3Z6-F1
#
_cell.length_a   1.000
_cell.length_b   1.000
_cell.length_c   1.000
_cell.angle_alpha   90.00
_cell.angle_beta   90.00
_cell.angle_gamma   90.00
#
_symmetry.space_group_name_H-M   'P 1'
#
loop_
_entity.id
_entity.type
_entity.pdbx_description
1 polymer ?
#
loop_
_entity_poly.entity_id
_entity_poly.type
_entity_poly.pdbx_seq_one_letter_code
_entity_poly.pdbx_strand_id
1 'polypeptide(L)'
;MTSLPTRRGDTERQQLKFWAAYVPCEAQHKDAVQITLEQIDVIKRLTERYSPHLTSCASVFDIVQAHKNRQMCSLIGVEGGHSLGGSLGVLRIYYALGVRYMTLTSTCHTPWADSSNADAPKYDIRHGGLTAYGKVIVYFCVITGLSKICPLSNARTHPCSLVQRVASP
;
A
#
# COMPACT_ATOMS: atom_id res chain seq x y z
N MET A 1 -0.67 -18.07 -13.84
CA MET A 1 -0.77 -17.24 -15.07
C MET A 1 -2.14 -16.58 -15.09
N THR A 2 -2.27 -15.38 -14.53
CA THR A 2 -3.52 -14.63 -14.57
C THR A 2 -3.56 -13.86 -15.88
N SER A 3 -4.42 -14.27 -16.80
CA SER A 3 -4.62 -13.58 -18.09
C SER A 3 -5.14 -12.16 -17.87
N LEU A 4 -4.55 -11.18 -18.55
CA LEU A 4 -5.11 -9.82 -18.62
C LEU A 4 -6.51 -9.87 -19.26
N PRO A 5 -7.52 -9.17 -18.71
CA PRO A 5 -8.86 -9.15 -19.29
C PRO A 5 -8.80 -8.50 -20.68
N THR A 6 -9.16 -9.26 -21.72
CA THR A 6 -9.35 -8.75 -23.07
C THR A 6 -10.61 -7.91 -23.18
N ARG A 7 -10.51 -6.81 -23.93
CA ARG A 7 -11.56 -5.80 -24.16
C ARG A 7 -12.85 -6.44 -24.66
N ARG A 8 -13.93 -6.28 -23.89
CA ARG A 8 -15.32 -6.38 -24.36
C ARG A 8 -16.07 -5.11 -23.96
N GLY A 9 -16.65 -4.44 -24.95
CA GLY A 9 -17.78 -3.52 -24.81
C GLY A 9 -17.44 -2.10 -24.37
N ASP A 10 -17.93 -1.14 -25.14
CA ASP A 10 -17.80 0.29 -24.93
C ASP A 10 -18.33 0.76 -23.57
N THR A 11 -17.42 1.28 -22.75
CA THR A 11 -17.64 2.34 -21.75
C THR A 11 -16.24 2.88 -21.43
N GLU A 12 -16.05 4.21 -21.46
CA GLU A 12 -14.83 4.90 -21.05
C GLU A 12 -14.55 4.67 -19.55
N ARG A 13 -14.19 3.45 -19.17
CA ARG A 13 -13.74 3.14 -17.82
C ARG A 13 -12.25 3.45 -17.75
N GLN A 14 -11.91 4.42 -16.91
CA GLN A 14 -10.54 4.67 -16.50
C GLN A 14 -9.98 3.41 -15.83
N GLN A 15 -9.08 2.71 -16.51
CA GLN A 15 -8.57 1.42 -16.05
C GLN A 15 -7.34 1.62 -15.16
N LEU A 16 -7.59 1.71 -13.86
CA LEU A 16 -6.57 1.69 -12.83
C LEU A 16 -6.33 0.24 -12.38
N LYS A 17 -5.06 -0.12 -12.20
CA LYS A 17 -4.63 -1.39 -11.62
C LYS A 17 -3.78 -1.08 -10.40
N PHE A 18 -4.30 -1.46 -9.23
CA PHE A 18 -3.59 -1.37 -7.96
C PHE A 18 -2.95 -2.74 -7.67
N TRP A 19 -1.62 -2.78 -7.66
CA TRP A 19 -0.86 -3.97 -7.32
C TRP A 19 -0.44 -3.91 -5.86
N ALA A 20 -0.85 -4.90 -5.08
CA ALA A 20 -0.39 -5.07 -3.72
C ALA A 20 0.91 -5.89 -3.72
N ALA A 21 2.03 -5.24 -3.36
CA ALA A 21 3.24 -5.91 -2.92
C ALA A 21 2.99 -6.48 -1.52
N TYR A 22 2.39 -7.67 -1.51
CA TYR A 22 2.03 -8.40 -0.31
C TYR A 22 3.23 -9.17 0.25
N VAL A 23 3.34 -9.19 1.58
CA VAL A 23 4.33 -9.98 2.32
C VAL A 23 3.65 -10.71 3.47
N PRO A 24 3.89 -12.03 3.63
CA PRO A 24 3.33 -12.80 4.74
C PRO A 24 3.84 -12.29 6.10
N CYS A 25 3.01 -12.39 7.13
CA CYS A 25 3.33 -11.89 8.47
C CYS A 25 4.51 -12.65 9.11
N GLU A 26 4.76 -13.90 8.70
CA GLU A 26 5.86 -14.76 9.15
C GLU A 26 7.25 -14.21 8.79
N ALA A 27 7.31 -13.32 7.80
CA ALA A 27 8.51 -12.60 7.37
C ALA A 27 8.82 -11.38 8.25
N GLN A 28 7.89 -10.96 9.12
CA GLN A 28 8.12 -9.86 10.05
C GLN A 28 9.33 -10.18 10.96
N HIS A 29 10.23 -9.20 11.13
CA HIS A 29 11.52 -9.35 11.83
C HIS A 29 12.54 -10.29 11.16
N LYS A 30 12.28 -10.71 9.92
CA LYS A 30 13.19 -11.53 9.12
C LYS A 30 13.50 -10.81 7.80
N ASP A 31 12.89 -11.26 6.72
CA ASP A 31 13.15 -10.92 5.33
C ASP A 31 12.03 -10.09 4.68
N ALA A 32 11.09 -9.54 5.47
CA ALA A 32 9.95 -8.78 4.94
C ALA A 32 10.34 -7.63 3.98
N VAL A 33 11.43 -6.92 4.26
CA VAL A 33 11.93 -5.84 3.38
C VAL A 33 12.41 -6.41 2.04
N GLN A 34 13.13 -7.52 2.06
CA GLN A 34 13.63 -8.17 0.84
C GLN A 34 12.46 -8.65 -0.02
N ILE A 35 11.51 -9.38 0.57
CA ILE A 35 10.33 -9.89 -0.15
C ILE A 35 9.53 -8.72 -0.74
N THR A 36 9.38 -7.62 -0.01
CA THR A 36 8.67 -6.43 -0.52
C THR A 36 9.36 -5.85 -1.75
N LEU A 37 10.70 -5.73 -1.72
CA LEU A 37 11.47 -5.23 -2.87
C LEU A 37 11.35 -6.15 -4.08
N GLU A 38 11.38 -7.47 -3.87
CA GLU A 38 11.17 -8.47 -4.93
C GLU A 38 9.77 -8.35 -5.55
N GLN A 39 8.74 -8.13 -4.72
CA GLN A 39 7.37 -7.93 -5.20
C GLN A 39 7.22 -6.62 -5.99
N ILE A 40 7.85 -5.54 -5.53
CA ILE A 40 7.89 -4.26 -6.27
C ILE A 40 8.59 -4.47 -7.63
N ASP A 41 9.72 -5.18 -7.66
CA ASP A 41 10.43 -5.51 -8.90
C ASP A 41 9.55 -6.31 -9.87
N VAL A 42 8.86 -7.35 -9.39
CA VAL A 42 7.94 -8.14 -10.21
C VAL A 42 6.86 -7.26 -10.82
N ILE A 43 6.25 -6.36 -10.05
CA ILE A 43 5.20 -5.45 -10.54
C ILE A 43 5.76 -4.51 -11.62
N LYS A 44 6.97 -3.98 -11.43
CA LYS A 44 7.63 -3.12 -12.42
C LYS A 44 7.93 -3.87 -13.71
N ARG A 45 8.54 -5.06 -13.63
CA ARG A 45 8.82 -5.90 -14.82
C ARG A 45 7.55 -6.34 -15.54
N LEU A 46 6.47 -6.63 -14.81
CA LEU A 46 5.17 -6.91 -15.43
C LEU A 46 4.63 -5.68 -16.15
N THR A 47 4.72 -4.50 -15.53
CA THR A 47 4.30 -3.24 -16.16
C THR A 47 5.09 -2.97 -17.44
N GLU A 48 6.41 -3.13 -17.41
CA GLU A 48 7.28 -2.96 -18.57
C GLU A 48 6.97 -3.97 -19.69
N ARG A 49 6.77 -5.25 -19.34
CA ARG A 49 6.44 -6.30 -20.30
C ARG A 49 5.15 -6.05 -21.07
N TYR A 50 4.17 -5.38 -20.45
CA TYR A 50 2.88 -5.07 -21.06
C TYR A 50 2.76 -3.61 -21.53
N SER A 51 3.87 -2.87 -21.56
CA SER A 51 3.94 -1.54 -22.17
C SER A 51 3.70 -1.62 -23.69
N PRO A 52 2.99 -0.66 -24.32
CA PRO A 52 2.43 0.56 -23.73
C PRO A 52 1.00 0.37 -23.18
N HIS A 53 0.43 -0.84 -23.20
CA HIS A 53 -0.94 -1.05 -22.71
C HIS A 53 -1.07 -0.88 -21.21
N LEU A 54 -0.03 -1.20 -20.45
CA LEU A 54 0.09 -0.99 -19.00
C LEU A 54 1.26 -0.02 -18.74
N THR A 55 0.98 1.11 -18.11
CA THR A 55 1.96 2.18 -17.85
C THR A 55 2.09 2.43 -16.36
N SER A 56 3.30 2.60 -15.85
CA SER A 56 3.52 2.96 -14.45
C SER A 56 3.01 4.37 -14.17
N CYS A 57 2.28 4.53 -13.06
CA CYS A 57 1.78 5.82 -12.63
C CYS A 57 2.13 6.09 -11.18
N ALA A 58 2.53 7.33 -10.92
CA ALA A 58 2.93 7.82 -9.62
C ALA A 58 2.13 9.04 -9.17
N SER A 59 1.31 9.63 -10.04
CA SER A 59 0.58 10.86 -9.77
C SER A 59 -0.79 10.88 -10.46
N VAL A 60 -1.65 11.81 -10.02
CA VAL A 60 -2.91 12.09 -10.70
C VAL A 60 -2.68 12.53 -12.15
N PHE A 61 -1.59 13.26 -12.41
CA PHE A 61 -1.21 13.64 -13.76
C PHE A 61 -0.90 12.42 -14.63
N ASP A 62 -0.15 11.44 -14.12
CA ASP A 62 0.13 10.20 -14.86
C ASP A 62 -1.14 9.41 -15.14
N ILE A 63 -2.07 9.35 -14.18
CA ILE A 63 -3.37 8.70 -14.35
C ILE A 63 -4.17 9.37 -15.48
N VAL A 64 -4.22 10.70 -15.48
CA VAL A 64 -4.92 11.48 -16.52
C VAL A 64 -4.25 11.30 -17.87
N GLN A 65 -2.92 11.26 -17.93
CA GLN A 65 -2.19 11.09 -19.17
C GLN A 65 -2.31 9.67 -19.74
N ALA A 66 -2.20 8.64 -18.89
CA ALA A 66 -2.44 7.26 -19.27
C ALA A 66 -3.88 7.08 -19.82
N HIS A 67 -4.86 7.73 -19.20
CA HIS A 67 -6.24 7.74 -19.69
C HIS A 67 -6.36 8.36 -21.09
N LYS A 68 -5.78 9.56 -21.31
CA LYS A 68 -5.74 10.20 -22.63
C LYS A 68 -5.09 9.32 -23.70
N ASN A 69 -4.06 8.57 -23.31
CA ASN A 69 -3.35 7.64 -24.18
C ASN A 69 -4.05 6.27 -24.34
N ARG A 70 -5.22 6.07 -23.73
CA ARG A 70 -5.97 4.79 -23.70
C ARG A 70 -5.16 3.62 -23.12
N GLN A 71 -4.29 3.92 -22.16
CA GLN A 71 -3.45 2.97 -21.43
C GLN A 71 -4.07 2.65 -20.06
N MET A 72 -3.77 1.46 -19.54
CA MET A 72 -4.07 1.11 -18.16
C MET A 72 -2.97 1.63 -17.25
N CYS A 73 -3.37 2.24 -16.14
CA CYS A 73 -2.46 2.87 -15.20
C CYS A 73 -2.13 1.90 -14.06
N SER A 74 -0.85 1.58 -13.90
CA SER A 74 -0.29 0.62 -12.95
C SER A 74 0.24 1.35 -11.73
N LEU A 75 -0.41 1.17 -10.58
CA LEU A 75 -0.02 1.75 -9.29
C LEU A 75 0.47 0.65 -8.36
N ILE A 76 1.52 0.95 -7.61
CA ILE A 76 2.12 0.04 -6.64
C ILE A 76 1.72 0.47 -5.24
N GLY A 77 1.28 -0.48 -4.42
CA GLY A 77 1.18 -0.27 -2.99
C GLY A 77 1.75 -1.43 -2.20
N VAL A 78 2.19 -1.11 -0.99
CA VAL A 78 2.77 -2.09 -0.06
C VAL A 78 1.71 -2.53 0.93
N GLU A 79 1.52 -3.83 1.08
CA GLU A 79 0.60 -4.36 2.07
C GLU A 79 1.35 -4.77 3.34
N GLY A 80 1.00 -4.12 4.45
CA GLY A 80 1.52 -4.38 5.79
C GLY A 80 2.69 -3.47 6.16
N GLY A 81 2.60 -2.81 7.32
CA GLY A 81 3.66 -1.95 7.83
C GLY A 81 4.91 -2.72 8.27
N HIS A 82 4.83 -4.03 8.44
CA HIS A 82 5.97 -4.90 8.75
C HIS A 82 7.01 -4.92 7.62
N SER A 83 6.56 -4.68 6.39
CA SER A 83 7.37 -4.50 5.19
C SER A 83 8.37 -3.35 5.28
N LEU A 84 8.24 -2.44 6.27
CA LEU A 84 9.22 -1.38 6.53
C LEU A 84 10.43 -1.84 7.35
N GLY A 85 10.37 -3.00 8.00
CA GLY A 85 11.41 -3.45 8.94
C GLY A 85 11.64 -2.45 10.08
N GLY A 86 10.64 -1.64 10.43
CA GLY A 86 10.77 -0.56 11.43
C GLY A 86 11.59 0.65 10.97
N SER A 87 11.94 0.78 9.69
CA SER A 87 12.81 1.86 9.18
C SER A 87 12.05 2.86 8.31
N LEU A 88 12.08 4.14 8.70
CA LEU A 88 11.58 5.24 7.88
C LEU A 88 12.41 5.41 6.58
N GLY A 89 13.69 4.99 6.60
CA GLY A 89 14.53 4.99 5.41
C GLY A 89 13.99 4.06 4.32
N VAL A 90 13.50 2.88 4.71
CA VAL A 90 12.86 1.91 3.81
C VAL A 90 11.60 2.51 3.18
N LEU A 91 10.78 3.22 3.97
CA LEU A 91 9.59 3.90 3.45
C LEU A 91 9.93 4.95 2.38
N ARG A 92 11.00 5.74 2.59
CA ARG A 92 11.50 6.69 1.57
C ARG A 92 11.93 5.99 0.29
N ILE A 93 12.64 4.87 0.42
CA ILE A 93 13.08 4.06 -0.72
C ILE A 93 11.87 3.52 -1.49
N TYR A 94 10.87 2.97 -0.81
CA TYR A 94 9.63 2.50 -1.46
C TYR A 94 8.91 3.61 -2.22
N TYR A 95 8.80 4.81 -1.63
CA TYR A 95 8.23 5.95 -2.32
C TYR A 95 9.01 6.31 -3.60
N ALA A 96 10.35 6.31 -3.53
CA ALA A 96 11.22 6.55 -4.67
C ALA A 96 11.08 5.47 -5.76
N LEU A 97 10.79 4.21 -5.36
CA LEU A 97 10.54 3.10 -6.29
C LEU A 97 9.15 3.13 -6.95
N GLY A 98 8.28 4.07 -6.56
CA GLY A 98 6.96 4.26 -7.18
C GLY A 98 5.77 3.81 -6.33
N VAL A 99 5.99 3.43 -5.06
CA VAL A 99 4.89 3.09 -4.14
C VAL A 99 4.06 4.33 -3.82
N ARG A 100 2.73 4.23 -3.96
CA ARG A 100 1.80 5.36 -3.75
C ARG A 100 0.72 5.12 -2.71
N TYR A 101 0.57 3.88 -2.26
CA TYR A 101 -0.23 3.59 -1.08
C TYR A 101 0.44 2.53 -0.21
N MET A 102 0.11 2.52 1.07
CA MET A 102 0.51 1.45 1.97
C MET A 102 -0.61 1.12 2.95
N THR A 103 -0.72 -0.15 3.33
CA THR A 103 -1.51 -0.49 4.51
C THR A 103 -0.65 -0.44 5.77
N LEU A 104 -1.14 0.18 6.85
CA LEU A 104 -0.36 0.32 8.09
C LEU A 104 -0.16 -1.04 8.78
N THR A 105 -1.17 -1.89 8.70
CA THR A 105 -1.16 -3.25 9.23
C THR A 105 -1.86 -4.16 8.23
N SER A 106 -1.46 -5.43 8.19
CA SER A 106 -2.24 -6.51 7.55
C SER A 106 -2.96 -7.27 8.68
N THR A 107 -2.94 -8.60 8.69
CA THR A 107 -3.51 -9.43 9.76
C THR A 107 -2.67 -9.46 11.05
N CYS A 108 -1.42 -9.00 11.01
CA CYS A 108 -0.51 -8.95 12.16
C CYS A 108 -0.24 -7.52 12.67
N HIS A 109 0.03 -7.42 13.98
CA HIS A 109 0.53 -6.20 14.61
C HIS A 109 1.96 -5.89 14.14
N THR A 110 2.23 -4.62 13.92
CA THR A 110 3.61 -4.14 13.76
C THR A 110 4.09 -3.57 15.10
N PRO A 111 5.41 -3.36 15.30
CA PRO A 111 5.92 -2.73 16.53
C PRO A 111 5.41 -1.31 16.79
N TRP A 112 4.71 -0.71 15.82
CA TRP A 112 4.30 0.69 15.86
C TRP A 112 2.81 0.93 15.55
N ALA A 113 2.06 -0.10 15.16
CA ALA A 113 0.63 -0.04 14.87
C ALA A 113 -0.08 -1.37 15.18
N ASP A 114 -1.26 -1.27 15.80
CA ASP A 114 -2.14 -2.41 16.05
C ASP A 114 -2.94 -2.82 14.80
N SER A 115 -3.04 -4.12 14.55
CA SER A 115 -3.95 -4.67 13.55
C SER A 115 -5.36 -4.81 14.11
N SER A 116 -6.36 -4.63 13.26
CA SER A 116 -7.77 -4.83 13.59
C SER A 116 -8.26 -6.26 13.32
N ASN A 117 -7.35 -7.22 13.09
CA ASN A 117 -7.61 -8.57 12.56
C ASN A 117 -9.03 -9.08 12.88
N ALA A 118 -9.91 -9.00 11.87
CA ALA A 118 -11.36 -9.19 12.04
C ALA A 118 -11.71 -10.61 12.51
N ASP A 119 -10.87 -11.56 12.13
CA ASP A 119 -11.04 -12.99 12.40
C ASP A 119 -10.38 -13.42 13.72
N ALA A 120 -9.75 -12.49 14.45
CA ALA A 120 -9.21 -12.81 15.76
C ALA A 120 -10.37 -13.05 16.76
N PRO A 121 -10.33 -14.16 17.54
CA PRO A 121 -11.38 -14.48 18.51
C PRO A 121 -11.52 -13.43 19.61
N LYS A 122 -10.50 -12.59 19.82
CA LYS A 122 -10.52 -11.42 20.70
C LYS A 122 -9.75 -10.28 20.05
N TYR A 123 -10.24 -9.06 20.22
CA TYR A 123 -9.51 -7.85 19.85
C TYR A 123 -8.24 -7.75 20.69
N ASP A 124 -7.08 -8.03 20.09
CA ASP A 124 -5.75 -7.90 20.71
C ASP A 124 -5.29 -6.44 20.57
N ILE A 125 -4.95 -5.79 21.68
CA ILE A 125 -4.48 -4.40 21.71
C ILE A 125 -3.09 -4.40 22.32
N ARG A 126 -2.06 -4.05 21.53
CA ARG A 126 -0.67 -3.97 22.03
C ARG A 126 -0.23 -2.54 22.29
N HIS A 127 -0.69 -1.60 21.47
CA HIS A 127 -0.21 -0.21 21.48
C HIS A 127 -1.33 0.81 21.75
N GLY A 128 -2.60 0.38 21.76
CA GLY A 128 -3.74 1.30 21.81
C GLY A 128 -3.98 2.01 20.47
N GLY A 129 -3.54 1.41 19.36
CA GLY A 129 -3.61 1.99 18.02
C GLY A 129 -2.23 2.29 17.44
N LEU A 130 -1.78 3.55 17.52
CA LEU A 130 -0.48 3.99 16.98
C LEU A 130 0.47 4.43 18.10
N THR A 131 1.70 3.94 18.04
CA THR A 131 2.82 4.45 18.86
C THR A 131 3.25 5.85 18.42
N ALA A 132 4.11 6.52 19.19
CA ALA A 132 4.73 7.79 18.78
C ALA A 132 5.46 7.66 17.44
N TYR A 133 6.18 6.55 17.23
CA TYR A 133 6.85 6.27 15.95
C TYR A 133 5.85 6.01 14.81
N GLY A 134 4.75 5.31 15.08
CA GLY A 134 3.67 5.10 14.11
C GLY A 134 3.05 6.41 13.63
N LYS A 135 2.94 7.42 14.51
CA LYS A 135 2.51 8.77 14.12
C LYS A 135 3.49 9.45 13.17
N VAL A 136 4.80 9.28 13.37
CA VAL A 136 5.83 9.81 12.45
C VAL A 136 5.70 9.18 11.06
N ILE A 137 5.42 7.89 10.98
CA ILE A 137 5.16 7.21 9.70
C ILE A 137 3.91 7.79 9.01
N VAL A 138 2.81 7.95 9.75
CA VAL A 138 1.58 8.55 9.19
C VAL A 138 1.85 9.98 8.70
N TYR A 139 2.58 10.77 9.48
CA TYR A 139 2.96 12.14 9.11
C TYR A 139 3.80 12.16 7.83
N PHE A 140 4.80 11.28 7.71
CA PHE A 140 5.57 11.13 6.48
C PHE A 140 4.65 10.84 5.27
N CYS A 141 3.70 9.93 5.42
CA CYS A 141 2.76 9.63 4.36
C CYS A 141 1.81 10.82 4.04
N VAL A 142 1.49 11.70 5.00
CA VAL A 142 0.74 12.96 4.73
C VAL A 142 1.59 13.86 3.84
N ILE A 143 2.81 14.17 4.26
CA ILE A 143 3.66 15.16 3.56
C ILE A 143 4.06 14.73 2.16
N THR A 144 4.20 13.42 1.90
CA THR A 144 4.56 12.91 0.56
C THR A 144 3.35 12.61 -0.33
N GLY A 145 2.12 12.77 0.18
CA GLY A 145 0.90 12.36 -0.50
C GLY A 145 0.74 10.84 -0.67
N LEU A 146 1.47 10.03 0.10
CA LEU A 146 1.32 8.57 0.08
C LEU A 146 0.01 8.19 0.79
N SER A 147 -0.88 7.51 0.08
CA SER A 147 -2.18 7.12 0.62
C SER A 147 -2.04 6.02 1.68
N LYS A 148 -2.63 6.24 2.86
CA LYS A 148 -2.64 5.24 3.93
C LYS A 148 -3.97 4.51 3.89
N ILE A 149 -3.93 3.19 3.84
CA ILE A 149 -5.11 2.35 3.94
C ILE A 149 -5.06 1.64 5.29
N CYS A 150 -6.02 1.90 6.16
CA CYS A 150 -6.19 1.03 7.33
C CYS A 150 -7.14 -0.10 6.95
N PRO A 151 -6.82 -1.37 7.27
CA PRO A 151 -7.81 -2.43 7.16
C PRO A 151 -9.01 -2.08 8.06
N LEU A 152 -10.16 -1.87 7.43
CA LEU A 152 -11.42 -1.58 8.10
C LEU A 152 -12.01 -2.89 8.62
N SER A 153 -11.69 -3.24 9.86
CA SER A 153 -12.56 -4.09 10.67
C SER A 153 -13.13 -3.20 11.78
N ASN A 154 -14.43 -2.92 11.68
CA ASN A 154 -15.25 -2.12 12.60
C ASN A 154 -14.81 -0.65 12.80
N ALA A 155 -15.71 0.31 12.53
CA ALA A 155 -15.49 1.77 12.66
C ALA A 155 -15.15 2.26 14.10
N ARG A 156 -15.05 1.34 15.06
CA ARG A 156 -14.63 1.58 16.45
C ARG A 156 -13.16 1.22 16.73
N THR A 157 -12.38 0.86 15.71
CA THR A 157 -10.97 0.52 15.91
C THR A 157 -10.10 1.78 16.07
N HIS A 158 -9.46 1.88 17.23
CA HIS A 158 -8.57 2.99 17.62
C HIS A 158 -7.50 3.38 16.56
N PRO A 159 -6.86 2.45 15.80
CA PRO A 159 -5.86 2.82 14.79
C PRO A 159 -6.43 3.71 13.68
N CYS A 160 -7.59 3.36 13.09
CA CYS A 160 -8.22 4.12 12.01
C CYS A 160 -8.59 5.54 12.45
N SER A 161 -9.20 5.66 13.63
CA SER A 161 -9.58 6.97 14.18
C SER A 161 -8.36 7.83 14.52
N LEU A 162 -7.26 7.23 14.97
CA LEU A 162 -5.99 7.95 15.19
C LEU A 162 -5.33 8.38 13.88
N VAL A 163 -5.38 7.55 12.83
CA VAL A 163 -4.90 7.95 11.50
C VAL A 163 -5.69 9.13 10.96
N GLN A 164 -7.01 9.12 11.09
CA GLN A 164 -7.85 10.27 10.73
C GLN A 164 -7.47 11.52 11.54
N ARG A 165 -7.28 11.41 12.86
CA ARG A 165 -6.87 12.55 13.70
C ARG A 165 -5.48 13.09 13.37
N VAL A 166 -4.52 12.23 13.03
CA VAL A 166 -3.16 12.64 12.65
C VAL A 166 -3.11 13.18 11.23
N ALA A 167 -4.04 12.77 10.37
CA ALA A 167 -4.15 13.25 8.98
C ALA A 167 -4.99 14.52 8.83
N SER A 168 -5.80 14.88 9.82
CA SER A 168 -6.52 16.14 9.88
C SER A 168 -5.59 17.28 10.34
N PRO A 169 -5.67 18.47 9.70
CA PRO A 169 -4.91 19.65 10.12
C PRO A 169 -5.32 20.16 11.51
#